data_AF-A0A417Z055-F1
#
_entry.id   AF-A0A417Z055-F1
#
_cell.length_a   1.000
_cell.length_b   1.000
_cell.length_c   1.000
_cell.angle_alpha   90.00
_cell.angle_beta   90.00
_cell.angle_gamma   90.00
#
_symmetry.space_group_name_H-M   'P 1'
#
loop_
_entity.id
_entity.type
_entity.pdbx_description
1 polymer ?
#
loop_
_entity_poly.entity_id
_entity_poly.type
_entity_poly.pdbx_seq_one_letter_code
_entity_poly.pdbx_strand_id
1 'polypeptide(L)'
;MVDRKKNHYFYIVIGQIGFLLIVIAVLRYILIIDDDIGRGLTMFGLIFIQSSLNFMVSKFLTGKERRIFNWSFFSVMAIIFIVGFTFV
;
A
#
# COMPACT_ATOMS: atom_id res chain seq x y z
N MET A 1 -3.06 21.83 18.39
CA MET A 1 -3.70 21.80 17.05
C MET A 1 -2.72 21.58 15.89
N VAL A 2 -1.43 21.92 16.06
CA VAL A 2 -0.37 21.75 15.03
C VAL A 2 -0.04 20.27 14.76
N ASP A 3 -0.07 19.41 15.79
CA ASP A 3 0.31 17.98 15.64
C ASP A 3 -0.65 17.16 14.78
N ARG A 4 -1.97 17.44 14.84
CA ARG A 4 -2.95 16.73 14.00
C ARG A 4 -2.80 17.05 12.51
N LYS A 5 -2.35 18.26 12.16
CA LYS A 5 -2.07 18.65 10.77
C LYS A 5 -0.72 18.08 10.30
N LYS A 6 0.30 18.06 11.16
CA LYS A 6 1.62 17.49 10.84
C LYS A 6 1.54 16.00 10.51
N ASN A 7 0.77 15.23 11.28
CA ASN A 7 0.51 13.82 10.95
C ASN A 7 -0.23 13.66 9.62
N HIS A 8 -1.14 14.58 9.27
CA HIS A 8 -1.91 14.49 8.04
C HIS A 8 -1.05 14.54 6.77
N TYR A 9 -0.14 15.53 6.69
CA TYR A 9 0.77 15.63 5.55
C TYR A 9 1.76 14.47 5.49
N PHE A 10 2.19 13.95 6.64
CA PHE A 10 3.10 12.80 6.70
C PHE A 10 2.50 11.55 6.06
N TYR A 11 1.25 11.18 6.39
CA TYR A 11 0.60 10.02 5.79
C TYR A 11 0.29 10.21 4.29
N ILE A 12 0.04 11.44 3.82
CA ILE A 12 -0.12 11.73 2.39
C ILE A 12 1.21 11.53 1.66
N VAL A 13 2.30 12.06 2.20
CA VAL A 13 3.65 11.90 1.62
C VAL A 13 4.04 10.43 1.58
N ILE A 14 3.78 9.67 2.65
CA ILE A 14 4.01 8.21 2.67
C ILE A 14 3.20 7.53 1.57
N GLY A 15 1.92 7.87 1.40
CA GLY A 15 1.09 7.31 0.34
C GLY A 15 1.65 7.58 -1.06
N GLN A 16 2.14 8.81 -1.30
CA GLN A 16 2.79 9.15 -2.57
C GLN A 16 4.11 8.41 -2.78
N ILE A 17 4.94 8.25 -1.75
CA ILE A 17 6.16 7.44 -1.83
C ILE A 17 5.78 5.99 -2.16
N GLY A 18 4.75 5.44 -1.51
CA GLY A 18 4.26 4.10 -1.80
C GLY A 18 3.80 3.92 -3.25
N PHE A 19 3.06 4.90 -3.78
CA PHE A 19 2.64 4.90 -5.19
C PHE A 19 3.84 4.94 -6.14
N LEU A 20 4.83 5.80 -5.88
CA LEU A 20 6.06 5.88 -6.68
C LEU A 20 6.81 4.55 -6.69
N LEU A 21 6.92 3.86 -5.54
CA LEU A 21 7.56 2.55 -5.47
C LEU A 21 6.84 1.51 -6.33
N ILE A 22 5.49 1.49 -6.34
CA ILE A 22 4.72 0.59 -7.20
C ILE A 22 4.96 0.92 -8.69
N VAL A 23 4.93 2.20 -9.07
CA VAL A 23 5.20 2.60 -10.46
C VAL A 23 6.59 2.14 -10.91
N ILE A 24 7.61 2.33 -10.07
CA ILE A 24 8.96 1.85 -10.35
C ILE A 24 8.99 0.32 -10.47
N ALA A 25 8.30 -0.41 -9.60
CA ALA A 25 8.22 -1.86 -9.66
C ALA A 25 7.56 -2.36 -10.95
N VAL A 26 6.47 -1.72 -11.39
CA VAL A 26 5.78 -2.06 -12.64
C VAL A 26 6.67 -1.78 -13.85
N LEU A 27 7.39 -0.64 -13.86
CA LEU A 27 8.35 -0.34 -14.92
C LEU A 27 9.45 -1.40 -15.00
N ARG A 28 9.99 -1.84 -13.85
CA ARG A 28 11.02 -2.88 -13.82
C ARG A 28 10.49 -4.25 -14.22
N TYR A 29 9.25 -4.60 -13.86
CA TYR A 29 8.61 -5.84 -14.27
C TYR A 29 8.56 -6.00 -15.80
N ILE A 30 8.39 -4.90 -16.54
CA ILE A 30 8.38 -4.92 -18.02
C ILE A 30 9.80 -5.10 -18.58
N LEU A 31 10.82 -4.62 -17.87
CA LEU A 31 12.19 -4.49 -18.38
C LEU A 31 13.11 -5.66 -17.96
N ILE A 32 12.82 -6.35 -16.86
CA ILE A 32 13.70 -7.33 -16.22
C ILE A 32 12.94 -8.63 -15.94
N ILE A 33 13.47 -9.76 -16.45
CA ILE A 33 13.00 -11.11 -16.13
C ILE A 33 13.57 -11.52 -14.76
N ASP A 34 12.72 -12.06 -13.88
CA ASP A 34 13.03 -12.42 -12.48
C ASP A 34 13.49 -11.26 -11.58
N ASP A 35 12.72 -10.17 -11.57
CA ASP A 35 13.02 -9.01 -10.74
C ASP A 35 12.58 -9.16 -9.26
N ASP A 36 13.38 -9.85 -8.46
CA ASP A 36 13.18 -9.99 -7.01
C ASP A 36 13.17 -8.63 -6.28
N ILE A 37 13.95 -7.66 -6.77
CA ILE A 37 13.96 -6.30 -6.20
C ILE A 37 12.65 -5.59 -6.50
N GLY A 38 12.07 -5.78 -7.69
CA GLY A 38 10.75 -5.27 -8.06
C GLY A 38 9.64 -5.86 -7.21
N ARG A 39 9.72 -7.16 -6.88
CA ARG A 39 8.80 -7.81 -5.93
C ARG A 39 8.88 -7.15 -4.54
N GLY A 40 10.09 -6.92 -4.04
CA GLY A 40 10.31 -6.23 -2.77
C GLY A 40 9.78 -4.80 -2.77
N LEU A 41 10.05 -4.02 -3.83
CA LEU A 41 9.55 -2.65 -3.99
C LEU A 41 8.02 -2.60 -3.98
N THR A 42 7.37 -3.58 -4.62
CA THR A 42 5.91 -3.69 -4.64
C THR A 42 5.35 -3.90 -3.24
N MET A 43 5.96 -4.79 -2.43
CA MET A 43 5.53 -5.01 -1.04
C MET A 43 5.69 -3.74 -0.19
N PHE A 44 6.84 -3.08 -0.25
CA PHE A 44 7.06 -1.82 0.47
C PHE A 44 6.09 -0.71 0.02
N GLY A 45 5.84 -0.61 -1.29
CA GLY A 45 4.88 0.33 -1.86
C GLY A 45 3.46 0.11 -1.33
N LEU A 46 3.01 -1.15 -1.29
CA LEU A 46 1.70 -1.51 -0.76
C LEU A 46 1.56 -1.22 0.74
N ILE A 47 2.60 -1.46 1.55
CA ILE A 47 2.60 -1.12 2.98
C ILE A 47 2.44 0.39 3.19
N PHE A 48 3.14 1.21 2.42
CA PHE A 48 3.04 2.67 2.51
C PHE A 48 1.66 3.19 2.07
N ILE A 49 1.12 2.65 0.97
CA ILE A 49 -0.25 2.98 0.54
C ILE A 49 -1.27 2.56 1.61
N GLN A 50 -1.14 1.37 2.19
CA GLN A 50 -2.02 0.89 3.25
C GLN A 50 -1.98 1.81 4.47
N SER A 51 -0.80 2.27 4.89
CA SER A 51 -0.65 3.23 5.98
C SER A 51 -1.40 4.54 5.70
N SER A 52 -1.26 5.06 4.47
CA SER A 52 -1.97 6.27 4.03
C SER A 52 -3.49 6.09 3.98
N LEU A 53 -3.95 4.97 3.39
CA LEU A 53 -5.37 4.63 3.30
C LEU A 53 -5.98 4.44 4.69
N ASN A 54 -5.32 3.73 5.60
CA ASN A 54 -5.77 3.56 6.98
C ASN A 54 -5.97 4.90 7.69
N PHE A 55 -5.07 5.85 7.46
CA PHE A 55 -5.17 7.18 8.02
C PHE A 55 -6.36 7.95 7.41
N MET A 56 -6.56 7.89 6.09
CA MET A 56 -7.71 8.49 5.42
C MET A 56 -9.03 7.89 5.92
N VAL A 57 -9.13 6.57 5.93
CA VAL A 57 -10.28 5.80 6.44
C VAL A 57 -10.59 6.17 7.89
N SER A 58 -9.57 6.31 8.75
CA SER A 58 -9.78 6.69 10.15
C SER A 58 -10.37 8.10 10.32
N LYS A 59 -10.24 8.96 9.31
CA LYS A 59 -10.73 10.34 9.32
C LYS A 59 -12.12 10.47 8.70
N PHE A 60 -12.47 9.62 7.74
CA PHE A 60 -13.72 9.70 6.97
C PHE A 60 -14.77 8.64 7.31
N LEU A 61 -14.38 7.48 7.84
CA LEU A 61 -15.27 6.34 8.04
C LEU A 61 -15.51 6.03 9.52
N THR A 62 -16.70 5.51 9.84
CA THR A 62 -17.05 5.04 11.17
C THR A 62 -16.38 3.70 11.50
N GLY A 63 -16.30 3.33 12.79
CA GLY A 63 -15.56 2.14 13.25
C GLY A 63 -15.97 0.81 12.59
N LYS A 64 -17.25 0.67 12.19
CA LYS A 64 -17.75 -0.53 11.47
C LYS A 64 -17.28 -0.54 10.00
N GLU A 65 -17.44 0.57 9.30
CA GLU A 65 -17.02 0.73 7.89
C GLU A 65 -15.50 0.58 7.74
N ARG A 66 -14.74 1.14 8.68
CA ARG A 66 -13.29 0.97 8.77
C ARG A 66 -12.88 -0.51 8.89
N ARG A 67 -13.62 -1.30 9.69
CA ARG A 67 -13.33 -2.73 9.84
C ARG A 67 -13.55 -3.46 8.52
N ILE A 68 -14.65 -3.18 7.83
CA ILE A 68 -14.95 -3.80 6.53
C ILE A 68 -13.88 -3.42 5.48
N PHE A 69 -13.50 -2.14 5.42
CA PHE A 69 -12.45 -1.68 4.51
C PHE A 69 -11.11 -2.38 4.77
N ASN A 70 -10.68 -2.46 6.03
CA ASN A 70 -9.42 -3.10 6.38
C ASN A 70 -9.43 -4.60 6.07
N TRP A 71 -10.55 -5.29 6.35
CA TRP A 71 -10.70 -6.70 5.99
C TRP A 71 -10.66 -6.92 4.48
N SER A 72 -11.33 -6.06 3.71
CA SER A 72 -11.28 -6.10 2.24
C SER A 72 -9.84 -5.92 1.73
N PHE A 73 -9.12 -4.92 2.24
CA PHE A 73 -7.73 -4.68 1.84
C PHE A 73 -6.80 -5.86 2.18
N PHE A 74 -6.93 -6.44 3.39
CA PHE A 74 -6.16 -7.61 3.79
C PHE A 74 -6.47 -8.84 2.93
N SER A 75 -7.75 -9.04 2.58
CA SER A 75 -8.18 -10.10 1.67
C SER A 75 -7.49 -9.99 0.31
N VAL A 76 -7.49 -8.79 -0.30
CA VAL A 76 -6.82 -8.57 -1.59
C VAL A 76 -5.31 -8.79 -1.49
N MET A 77 -4.65 -8.30 -0.43
CA MET A 77 -3.23 -8.56 -0.22
C MET A 77 -2.92 -10.05 -0.08
N ALA A 78 -3.75 -10.81 0.64
CA ALA A 78 -3.57 -12.24 0.79
C ALA A 78 -3.68 -12.97 -0.56
N ILE A 79 -4.63 -12.59 -1.41
CA ILE A 79 -4.78 -13.16 -2.76
C ILE A 79 -3.54 -12.84 -3.61
N ILE A 80 -3.08 -11.58 -3.62
CA ILE A 80 -1.88 -11.18 -4.37
C ILE A 80 -0.66 -11.97 -3.88
N PHE A 81 -0.53 -12.17 -2.56
CA PHE A 81 0.58 -12.93 -1.99
C PHE A 81 0.54 -14.41 -2.39
N ILE A 82 -0.64 -15.05 -2.33
CA ILE A 82 -0.82 -16.46 -2.72
C ILE A 82 -0.51 -16.64 -4.22
N VAL A 83 -1.06 -15.79 -5.07
CA VAL A 83 -0.81 -15.82 -6.52
C VAL A 83 0.67 -15.56 -6.80
N GLY A 84 1.25 -14.53 -6.20
CA GLY A 84 2.68 -14.23 -6.35
C GLY A 84 3.58 -15.37 -5.88
N PHE A 85 3.16 -16.17 -4.90
CA PHE A 85 3.91 -17.33 -4.43
C PHE A 85 3.71 -18.59 -5.29
N THR A 86 2.56 -18.74 -5.97
CA THR A 86 2.28 -19.92 -6.80
C THR A 86 2.80 -19.80 -8.24
N PHE A 87 2.97 -18.59 -8.75
CA PHE A 87 3.44 -18.32 -10.11
C PHE A 87 4.94 -17.96 -10.20
N VAL A 88 5.65 -18.02 -9.06
CA VAL A 88 7.12 -17.92 -8.94
C VAL A 88 7.68 -19.30 -8.66
#